data_AF-A0A7V9AFT9-F1
#
_entry.id   AF-A0A7V9AFT9-F1
#
_cell.length_a   1.000
_cell.length_b   1.000
_cell.length_c   1.000
_cell.angle_alpha   90.00
_cell.angle_beta   90.00
_cell.angle_gamma   90.00
#
_symmetry.space_group_name_H-M   'P 1'
#
loop_
_entity.id
_entity.type
_entity.pdbx_description
1 polymer ?
#
loop_
_entity_poly.entity_id
_entity_poly.type
_entity_poly.pdbx_seq_one_letter_code
_entity_poly.pdbx_strand_id
1 'polypeptide(L)'
;LPWSLRPQMGVNVKYLAGVKRRFWAKSGLSPDSLTDGIVSMTWDGTDNQGSDAEGAVLISFSGGPPAERARQRWARQKDAAYAEALNGIYPSFSRNFVGARFMDWPSEMWTAAGYSFPAPRQVTTVGPVLHAGLGRLHFAGEHACYKFVGYMEGALNSGVSVARRIASRDANITSRPSRPAEVPVPQAR
;
A
#
# COMPACT_ATOMS: atom_id res chain seq x y z
N LEU A 1 16.72 -2.70 -8.88
CA LEU A 1 16.47 -1.78 -10.03
C LEU A 1 17.46 -0.62 -10.01
N PRO A 2 17.90 -0.13 -11.18
CA PRO A 2 18.61 1.14 -11.31
C PRO A 2 17.87 2.25 -10.57
N TRP A 3 18.60 3.21 -10.00
CA TRP A 3 18.00 4.30 -9.24
C TRP A 3 16.95 5.07 -10.07
N SER A 4 17.17 5.20 -11.38
CA SER A 4 16.29 5.90 -12.33
C SER A 4 14.92 5.23 -12.52
N LEU A 5 14.75 3.98 -12.08
CA LEU A 5 13.49 3.24 -12.17
C LEU A 5 12.82 3.01 -10.82
N ARG A 6 13.34 3.62 -9.75
CA ARG A 6 12.70 3.57 -8.43
C ARG A 6 11.71 4.73 -8.31
N PRO A 7 10.39 4.47 -8.34
CA PRO A 7 9.42 5.52 -8.08
C PRO A 7 9.58 6.00 -6.63
N GLN A 8 9.25 7.27 -6.39
CA GLN A 8 9.07 7.76 -5.04
C GLN A 8 7.91 7.02 -4.39
N MET A 9 8.10 6.66 -3.13
CA MET A 9 7.10 6.01 -2.30
C MET A 9 6.72 6.94 -1.15
N GLY A 10 5.49 6.79 -0.66
CA GLY A 10 5.01 7.55 0.49
C GLY A 10 5.63 7.07 1.80
N VAL A 11 5.34 7.81 2.86
CA VAL A 11 5.66 7.46 4.24
C VAL A 11 4.33 7.39 4.97
N ASN A 12 4.00 6.25 5.57
CA ASN A 12 2.72 6.07 6.26
C ASN A 12 2.89 5.27 7.55
N VAL A 13 2.15 5.65 8.57
CA VAL A 13 2.00 4.90 9.81
C VAL A 13 0.53 4.63 10.10
N LYS A 14 0.25 3.57 10.84
CA LYS A 14 -1.11 3.20 11.26
C LYS A 14 -1.15 2.92 12.76
N TYR A 15 -2.03 3.58 13.47
CA TYR A 15 -2.29 3.33 14.88
C TYR A 15 -3.64 2.62 15.02
N LEU A 16 -3.64 1.41 15.54
CA LEU A 16 -4.84 0.62 15.77
C LEU A 16 -5.19 0.70 17.25
N ALA A 17 -6.11 1.59 17.61
CA ALA A 17 -6.53 1.76 19.00
C ALA A 17 -7.68 0.80 19.31
N GLY A 18 -7.40 -0.23 20.11
CA GLY A 18 -8.42 -1.04 20.74
C GLY A 18 -9.17 -0.21 21.78
N VAL A 19 -10.49 -0.17 21.66
CA VAL A 19 -11.38 0.55 22.57
C VAL A 19 -12.50 -0.38 23.06
N LYS A 20 -13.11 -0.05 24.19
CA LYS A 20 -14.14 -0.90 24.84
C LYS A 20 -15.37 -1.17 23.97
N ARG A 21 -15.72 -0.23 23.08
CA ARG A 21 -16.89 -0.24 22.20
C ARG A 21 -16.79 0.91 21.21
N ARG A 22 -17.70 0.97 20.22
CA ARG A 22 -17.91 2.12 19.32
C ARG A 22 -18.44 3.35 20.07
N PHE A 23 -17.63 3.91 20.97
CA PHE A 23 -18.04 4.93 21.92
C PHE A 23 -18.44 6.26 21.24
N TRP A 24 -17.93 6.51 20.02
CA TRP A 24 -18.29 7.65 19.18
C TRP A 24 -19.78 7.64 18.79
N ALA A 25 -20.39 6.45 18.60
CA ALA A 25 -21.79 6.34 18.19
C ALA A 25 -22.76 6.92 19.22
N LYS A 26 -22.54 6.65 20.52
CA LYS A 26 -23.36 7.23 21.61
C LYS A 26 -23.21 8.75 21.74
N SER A 27 -22.12 9.31 21.22
CA SER A 27 -21.87 10.75 21.19
C SER A 27 -22.32 11.41 19.89
N GLY A 28 -22.95 10.67 18.97
CA GLY A 28 -23.35 11.19 17.66
C GLY A 28 -22.16 11.58 16.77
N LEU A 29 -20.98 11.03 17.02
CA LEU A 29 -19.76 11.33 16.27
C LEU A 29 -19.49 10.26 15.21
N SER A 30 -19.03 10.72 14.04
CA SER A 30 -18.52 9.85 12.99
C SER A 30 -17.19 9.22 13.42
N PRO A 31 -16.94 7.92 13.18
CA PRO A 31 -15.60 7.33 13.32
C PRO A 31 -14.62 7.88 12.28
N ASP A 32 -15.13 8.50 11.22
CA ASP A 32 -14.34 9.09 10.15
C ASP A 32 -14.04 10.56 10.45
N SER A 33 -12.76 10.91 10.45
CA SER A 33 -12.30 12.28 10.63
C SER A 33 -11.12 12.58 9.71
N LEU A 34 -10.89 13.86 9.45
CA LEU A 34 -9.73 14.37 8.71
C LEU A 34 -9.15 15.55 9.49
N THR A 35 -7.83 15.55 9.73
CA THR A 35 -7.14 16.65 10.41
C THR A 35 -5.75 16.89 9.82
N ASP A 36 -5.15 18.02 10.15
CA ASP A 36 -3.76 18.40 9.84
C ASP A 36 -2.76 18.04 10.96
N GLY A 37 -3.25 17.38 12.02
CA GLY A 37 -2.47 16.99 13.20
C GLY A 37 -1.61 15.74 13.01
N ILE A 38 -1.15 15.16 14.13
CA ILE A 38 -0.40 13.90 14.12
C ILE A 38 -1.26 12.71 13.65
N VAL A 39 -2.58 12.78 13.82
CA VAL A 39 -3.58 11.86 13.25
C VAL A 39 -4.18 12.54 12.02
N SER A 40 -3.83 12.09 10.82
CA SER A 40 -4.35 12.71 9.59
C SER A 40 -5.79 12.30 9.31
N MET A 41 -6.14 11.05 9.65
CA MET A 41 -7.46 10.49 9.40
C MET A 41 -7.77 9.40 10.41
N THR A 42 -9.04 9.25 10.78
CA THR A 42 -9.54 8.08 11.53
C THR A 42 -10.60 7.34 10.74
N TRP A 43 -10.75 6.02 10.95
CA TRP A 43 -11.81 5.16 10.42
C TRP A 43 -12.25 4.12 11.46
N ASP A 44 -13.47 3.59 11.31
CA ASP A 44 -13.91 2.40 12.05
C ASP A 44 -13.16 1.16 11.54
N GLY A 45 -12.45 0.47 12.42
CA GLY A 45 -11.74 -0.78 12.12
C GLY A 45 -12.55 -2.03 12.37
N THR A 46 -13.83 -1.88 12.71
CA THR A 46 -14.73 -2.97 13.10
C THR A 46 -15.99 -3.01 12.27
N ASP A 47 -16.00 -2.39 11.09
CA ASP A 47 -17.12 -2.46 10.14
C ASP A 47 -17.65 -3.89 9.99
N ASN A 48 -18.98 -3.99 9.90
CA ASN A 48 -19.72 -5.25 9.80
C ASN A 48 -19.57 -6.21 11.01
N GLN A 49 -18.94 -5.77 12.10
CA GLN A 49 -19.07 -6.42 13.42
C GLN A 49 -20.28 -5.82 14.13
N GLY A 50 -21.09 -6.62 14.82
CA GLY A 50 -22.37 -6.16 15.41
C GLY A 50 -22.24 -4.86 16.21
N SER A 51 -23.26 -3.99 16.15
CA SER A 51 -23.24 -2.63 16.74
C SER A 51 -22.95 -2.63 18.25
N ASP A 52 -23.39 -3.65 18.96
CA ASP A 52 -23.30 -3.78 20.42
C ASP A 52 -22.15 -4.69 20.91
N ALA A 53 -21.28 -5.13 19.99
CA ALA A 53 -20.15 -5.97 20.35
C ALA A 53 -19.24 -5.28 21.38
N GLU A 54 -18.76 -6.07 22.35
CA GLU A 54 -17.67 -5.64 23.22
C GLU A 54 -16.37 -5.60 22.44
N GLY A 55 -15.64 -4.50 22.58
CA GLY A 55 -14.45 -4.23 21.78
C GLY A 55 -14.79 -3.53 20.46
N ALA A 56 -14.04 -2.48 20.14
CA ALA A 56 -13.98 -1.91 18.81
C ALA A 56 -12.54 -1.45 18.52
N VAL A 57 -12.25 -1.12 17.26
CA VAL A 57 -10.95 -0.57 16.85
C VAL A 57 -11.20 0.76 16.17
N LEU A 58 -10.64 1.84 16.72
CA LEU A 58 -10.52 3.09 16.01
C LEU A 58 -9.17 3.10 15.30
N ILE A 59 -9.20 3.07 13.98
CA ILE A 59 -7.98 3.14 13.17
C ILE A 59 -7.61 4.60 13.00
N SER A 60 -6.33 4.94 13.14
CA SER A 60 -5.79 6.24 12.80
C SER A 60 -4.65 6.09 11.78
N PHE A 61 -4.67 6.91 10.75
CA PHE A 61 -3.64 6.96 9.71
C PHE A 61 -2.92 8.30 9.75
N SER A 62 -1.63 8.25 9.44
CA SER A 62 -0.82 9.45 9.21
C SER A 62 0.11 9.20 8.03
N GLY A 63 0.14 10.14 7.09
CA GLY A 63 0.99 10.10 5.91
C GLY A 63 1.96 11.29 5.86
N GLY A 64 3.08 11.15 5.17
CA GLY A 64 4.01 12.26 4.91
C GLY A 64 4.61 12.87 6.19
N PRO A 65 4.72 14.21 6.32
CA PRO A 65 5.35 14.85 7.48
C PRO A 65 4.73 14.47 8.85
N PRO A 66 3.40 14.39 9.03
CA PRO A 66 2.81 13.80 10.24
C PRO A 66 3.32 12.40 10.59
N ALA A 67 3.47 11.52 9.58
CA ALA A 67 3.99 10.18 9.79
C ALA A 67 5.45 10.21 10.28
N GLU A 68 6.30 11.03 9.67
CA GLU A 68 7.70 11.18 10.10
C GLU A 68 7.82 11.68 11.54
N ARG A 69 7.01 12.67 11.93
CA ARG A 69 6.95 13.15 13.32
C ARG A 69 6.50 12.03 14.28
N ALA A 70 5.55 11.20 13.87
CA ALA A 70 5.10 10.07 14.68
C ALA A 70 6.18 8.98 14.82
N ARG A 71 6.95 8.71 13.77
CA ARG A 71 8.04 7.71 13.77
C ARG A 71 9.17 8.09 14.73
N GLN A 72 9.48 9.38 14.83
CA GLN A 72 10.53 9.90 15.72
C GLN A 72 10.19 9.82 17.22
N ARG A 73 8.95 9.47 17.59
CA ARG A 73 8.52 9.33 18.99
C ARG A 73 8.86 7.95 19.54
N TRP A 74 9.34 7.87 20.78
CA TRP A 74 9.54 6.60 21.50
C TRP A 74 8.20 5.91 21.79
N ALA A 75 8.17 4.58 21.90
CA ALA A 75 6.93 3.79 22.00
C ALA A 75 5.90 4.34 23.02
N ARG A 76 6.32 4.62 24.27
CA ARG A 76 5.44 5.20 25.31
C ARG A 76 4.91 6.61 24.97
N GLN A 77 5.66 7.39 24.19
CA GLN A 77 5.23 8.74 23.80
C GLN A 77 4.24 8.72 22.64
N LYS A 78 4.17 7.63 21.86
CA LYS A 78 3.23 7.49 20.76
C LYS A 78 1.80 7.42 21.27
N ASP A 79 1.52 6.53 22.24
CA ASP A 79 0.17 6.37 22.79
C ASP A 79 -0.34 7.66 23.43
N ALA A 80 0.50 8.37 24.18
CA ALA A 80 0.15 9.65 24.78
C ALA A 80 -0.18 10.72 23.72
N ALA A 81 0.66 10.86 22.69
CA ALA A 81 0.44 11.83 21.62
C ALA A 81 -0.81 11.52 20.77
N TYR A 82 -1.05 10.24 20.49
CA TYR A 82 -2.26 9.81 19.79
C TYR A 82 -3.49 9.97 20.69
N ALA A 83 -3.41 9.67 21.98
CA ALA A 83 -4.52 9.89 22.91
C ALA A 83 -4.88 11.38 23.05
N GLU A 84 -3.89 12.27 23.10
CA GLU A 84 -4.09 13.72 23.09
C GLU A 84 -4.84 14.16 21.82
N ALA A 85 -4.33 13.79 20.64
CA ALA A 85 -4.96 14.13 19.37
C ALA A 85 -6.38 13.54 19.24
N LEU A 86 -6.55 12.27 19.61
CA LEU A 86 -7.84 11.58 19.52
C LEU A 86 -8.84 12.08 20.56
N ASN A 87 -8.43 12.54 21.75
CA ASN A 87 -9.35 13.20 22.67
C ASN A 87 -9.88 14.53 22.12
N GLY A 88 -9.07 15.24 21.32
CA GLY A 88 -9.51 16.48 20.64
C GLY A 88 -10.63 16.24 19.64
N ILE A 89 -10.66 15.07 18.99
CA ILE A 89 -11.70 14.66 18.03
C ILE A 89 -12.84 13.93 18.76
N TYR A 90 -12.49 13.09 19.72
CA TYR A 90 -13.34 12.16 20.44
C TYR A 90 -13.15 12.34 21.96
N PRO A 91 -13.89 13.24 22.63
CA PRO A 91 -13.65 13.62 24.04
C PRO A 91 -13.67 12.47 25.06
N SER A 92 -14.24 11.32 24.71
CA SER A 92 -14.29 10.12 25.57
C SER A 92 -13.23 9.07 25.21
N PHE A 93 -12.32 9.33 24.28
CA PHE A 93 -11.37 8.33 23.76
C PHE A 93 -10.56 7.68 24.88
N SER A 94 -9.88 8.47 25.71
CA SER A 94 -9.02 7.93 26.78
C SER A 94 -9.77 7.09 27.82
N ARG A 95 -11.05 7.38 28.08
CA ARG A 95 -11.89 6.55 28.98
C ARG A 95 -12.24 5.19 28.38
N ASN A 96 -12.21 5.10 27.05
CA ASN A 96 -12.56 3.90 26.28
C ASN A 96 -11.33 3.16 25.76
N PHE A 97 -10.14 3.74 25.81
CA PHE A 97 -8.89 3.12 25.37
C PHE A 97 -8.56 1.88 26.18
N VAL A 98 -8.18 0.81 25.48
CA VAL A 98 -7.79 -0.48 26.08
C VAL A 98 -6.31 -0.77 25.80
N GLY A 99 -5.86 -0.49 24.59
CA GLY A 99 -4.48 -0.68 24.16
C GLY A 99 -4.34 -0.38 22.68
N ALA A 100 -3.12 -0.38 22.16
CA ALA A 100 -2.90 -0.09 20.75
C ALA A 100 -1.78 -0.91 20.12
N ARG A 101 -1.82 -0.95 18.79
CA ARG A 101 -0.71 -1.37 17.95
C ARG A 101 -0.32 -0.24 17.02
N PHE A 102 0.94 0.15 17.03
CA PHE A 102 1.52 1.11 16.09
C PHE A 102 2.27 0.37 14.98
N MET A 103 1.92 0.66 13.73
CA MET A 103 2.54 0.10 12.54
C MET A 103 3.39 1.17 11.86
N ASP A 104 4.70 1.00 11.94
CA ASP A 104 5.69 1.81 11.21
C ASP A 104 6.05 1.11 9.89
N TRP A 105 5.25 1.32 8.85
CA TRP A 105 5.44 0.66 7.55
C TRP A 105 6.82 0.93 6.91
N PRO A 106 7.36 2.17 6.96
CA PRO A 106 8.72 2.44 6.50
C PRO A 106 9.82 1.66 7.22
N SER A 107 9.61 1.28 8.48
CA SER A 107 10.58 0.49 9.26
C SER A 107 10.35 -1.02 9.16
N GLU A 108 9.28 -1.46 8.50
CA GLU A 108 9.06 -2.89 8.22
C GLU A 108 10.01 -3.33 7.10
N MET A 109 10.77 -4.41 7.36
CA MET A 109 11.96 -4.76 6.57
C MET A 109 11.67 -5.07 5.10
N TRP A 110 10.48 -5.60 4.78
CA TRP A 110 10.13 -6.01 3.42
C TRP A 110 9.29 -4.97 2.68
N THR A 111 8.60 -4.11 3.41
CA THR A 111 7.77 -3.02 2.88
C THR A 111 8.61 -1.77 2.64
N ALA A 112 9.40 -1.35 3.65
CA ALA A 112 10.33 -0.22 3.62
C ALA A 112 9.77 1.12 3.13
N ALA A 113 8.44 1.27 3.05
CA ALA A 113 7.74 2.43 2.52
C ALA A 113 6.25 2.44 2.94
N GLY A 114 5.52 3.48 2.56
CA GLY A 114 4.06 3.51 2.49
C GLY A 114 3.55 3.20 1.08
N TYR A 115 2.33 3.66 0.76
CA TYR A 115 1.74 3.52 -0.57
C TYR A 115 2.55 4.25 -1.66
N SER A 116 2.39 3.83 -2.93
CA SER A 116 3.00 4.53 -4.06
C SER A 116 2.62 6.00 -4.12
N PHE A 117 3.64 6.83 -4.34
CA PHE A 117 3.51 8.27 -4.40
C PHE A 117 4.55 8.84 -5.38
N PRO A 118 4.34 8.63 -6.70
CA PRO A 118 5.33 8.99 -7.70
C PRO A 118 5.63 10.49 -7.66
N ALA A 119 6.91 10.84 -7.69
CA ALA A 119 7.36 12.21 -7.74
C ALA A 119 6.91 12.88 -9.05
N PRO A 120 6.91 14.23 -9.11
CA PRO A 120 6.65 14.94 -10.36
C PRO A 120 7.42 14.32 -11.54
N ARG A 121 6.72 14.11 -12.65
CA ARG A 121 7.21 13.49 -13.90
C ARG A 121 7.42 11.97 -13.87
N GLN A 122 7.47 11.30 -12.73
CA GLN A 122 7.73 9.85 -12.68
C GLN A 122 6.63 8.99 -13.32
N VAL A 123 5.39 9.47 -13.31
CA VAL A 123 4.27 8.81 -14.01
C VAL A 123 4.55 8.65 -15.52
N THR A 124 5.22 9.62 -16.14
CA THR A 124 5.53 9.61 -17.58
C THR A 124 6.94 9.14 -17.90
N THR A 125 7.90 9.27 -16.98
CA THR A 125 9.30 8.85 -17.23
C THR A 125 9.61 7.44 -16.73
N VAL A 126 9.04 7.03 -15.60
CA VAL A 126 9.28 5.73 -14.95
C VAL A 126 8.11 4.77 -15.19
N GLY A 127 6.89 5.28 -15.09
CA GLY A 127 5.66 4.52 -15.26
C GLY A 127 5.59 3.65 -16.51
N PRO A 128 5.99 4.12 -17.72
CA PRO A 128 5.90 3.31 -18.93
C PRO A 128 6.78 2.05 -18.85
N VAL A 129 7.96 2.18 -18.25
CA VAL A 129 8.91 1.07 -18.06
C VAL A 129 8.40 0.10 -16.99
N LEU A 130 7.88 0.61 -15.87
CA LEU A 130 7.27 -0.23 -14.84
C LEU A 130 6.07 -1.01 -15.40
N HIS A 131 5.26 -0.37 -16.25
CA HIS A 131 4.10 -1.00 -16.83
C HIS A 131 4.47 -2.06 -17.90
N ALA A 132 5.42 -1.76 -18.80
CA ALA A 132 5.78 -2.63 -19.91
C ALA A 132 6.77 -3.74 -19.54
N GLY A 133 7.70 -3.48 -18.62
CA GLY A 133 8.84 -4.33 -18.32
C GLY A 133 10.11 -3.95 -19.11
N LEU A 134 11.18 -4.72 -18.90
CA LEU A 134 12.49 -4.57 -19.55
C LEU A 134 12.95 -5.91 -20.12
N GLY A 135 12.77 -6.11 -21.43
CA GLY A 135 13.12 -7.35 -22.10
C GLY A 135 12.35 -8.55 -21.54
N ARG A 136 13.04 -9.47 -20.85
CA ARG A 136 12.43 -10.63 -20.18
C ARG A 136 12.01 -10.36 -18.72
N LEU A 137 12.35 -9.20 -18.18
CA LEU A 137 11.98 -8.79 -16.84
C LEU A 137 10.63 -8.06 -16.87
N HIS A 138 9.67 -8.53 -16.07
CA HIS A 138 8.36 -7.90 -15.94
C HIS A 138 8.18 -7.40 -14.50
N PHE A 139 7.47 -6.28 -14.34
CA PHE A 139 7.15 -5.72 -13.04
C PHE A 139 5.65 -5.83 -12.77
N ALA A 140 5.32 -6.28 -11.56
CA ALA A 140 3.98 -6.29 -11.01
C ALA A 140 4.00 -5.56 -9.66
N GLY A 141 2.82 -5.27 -9.13
CA GLY A 141 2.66 -4.49 -7.92
C GLY A 141 1.89 -3.21 -8.19
N GLU A 142 1.36 -2.62 -7.13
CA GLU A 142 0.46 -1.45 -7.25
C GLU A 142 1.12 -0.26 -7.98
N HIS A 143 2.43 -0.07 -7.82
CA HIS A 143 3.24 0.96 -8.50
C HIS A 143 3.36 0.76 -10.02
N ALA A 144 3.03 -0.42 -10.55
CA ALA A 144 3.05 -0.74 -11.97
C ALA A 144 1.66 -0.60 -12.65
N CYS A 145 0.64 -0.19 -11.91
CA CYS A 145 -0.72 0.00 -12.40
C CYS A 145 -1.11 1.48 -12.43
N TYR A 146 -1.42 2.03 -13.62
CA TYR A 146 -1.85 3.43 -13.76
C TYR A 146 -3.22 3.75 -13.16
N LYS A 147 -4.13 2.76 -13.11
CA LYS A 147 -5.54 3.01 -12.75
C LYS A 147 -5.77 3.09 -11.24
N PHE A 148 -4.98 2.34 -10.46
CA PHE A 148 -5.23 2.10 -9.04
C PHE A 148 -3.92 2.14 -8.23
N VAL A 149 -3.08 3.13 -8.53
CA VAL A 149 -1.81 3.37 -7.83
C VAL A 149 -2.08 3.53 -6.33
N GLY A 150 -1.33 2.80 -5.50
CA GLY A 150 -1.39 2.82 -4.04
C GLY A 150 -2.35 1.79 -3.42
N TYR A 151 -3.14 1.08 -4.24
CA TYR A 151 -4.21 0.21 -3.75
C TYR A 151 -3.98 -1.28 -4.06
N MET A 152 -4.66 -2.14 -3.30
CA MET A 152 -4.70 -3.58 -3.56
C MET A 152 -5.21 -3.90 -4.97
N GLU A 153 -6.18 -3.12 -5.47
CA GLU A 153 -6.70 -3.26 -6.83
C GLU A 153 -5.60 -3.05 -7.89
N GLY A 154 -4.66 -2.13 -7.65
CA GLY A 154 -3.51 -1.93 -8.55
C GLY A 154 -2.55 -3.11 -8.57
N ALA A 155 -2.31 -3.72 -7.40
CA ALA A 155 -1.50 -4.93 -7.29
C ALA A 155 -2.16 -6.10 -8.02
N LEU A 156 -3.47 -6.30 -7.84
CA LEU A 156 -4.24 -7.33 -8.53
C LEU A 156 -4.23 -7.12 -10.05
N ASN A 157 -4.55 -5.90 -10.49
CA ASN A 157 -4.65 -5.56 -11.91
C ASN A 157 -3.31 -5.74 -12.65
N SER A 158 -2.22 -5.24 -12.06
CA SER A 158 -0.87 -5.40 -12.63
C SER A 158 -0.42 -6.85 -12.67
N GLY A 159 -0.67 -7.62 -11.59
CA GLY A 159 -0.33 -9.04 -11.52
C GLY A 159 -1.01 -9.86 -12.62
N VAL A 160 -2.34 -9.70 -12.77
CA VAL A 160 -3.11 -10.36 -13.83
C VAL A 160 -2.64 -9.92 -15.22
N SER A 161 -2.37 -8.64 -15.41
CA SER A 161 -1.87 -8.10 -16.69
C SER A 161 -0.52 -8.71 -17.07
N VAL A 162 0.44 -8.75 -16.14
CA VAL A 162 1.76 -9.35 -16.34
C VAL A 162 1.63 -10.84 -16.68
N ALA A 163 0.85 -11.59 -15.92
CA ALA A 163 0.64 -13.02 -16.15
C ALA A 163 0.09 -13.29 -17.57
N ARG A 164 -0.91 -12.50 -18.01
CA ARG A 164 -1.45 -12.59 -19.37
C ARG A 164 -0.41 -12.30 -20.44
N ARG A 165 0.41 -11.26 -20.26
CA ARG A 165 1.47 -10.92 -21.24
C ARG A 165 2.50 -12.03 -21.39
N ILE A 166 2.90 -12.64 -20.27
CA ILE A 166 3.85 -13.77 -20.29
C ILE A 166 3.21 -14.98 -20.97
N ALA A 167 1.98 -15.34 -20.60
CA ALA A 167 1.26 -16.45 -21.21
C ALA A 167 1.10 -16.27 -22.72
N SER A 168 0.69 -15.08 -23.19
CA SER A 168 0.58 -14.79 -24.62
C SER A 168 1.93 -14.83 -25.34
N ARG A 169 3.00 -14.32 -24.73
CA ARG A 169 4.36 -14.40 -25.29
C ARG A 169 4.76 -15.86 -25.50
N ASP A 170 4.57 -16.70 -24.48
CA ASP A 170 5.05 -18.08 -24.48
C ASP A 170 4.18 -19.00 -25.33
N ALA A 171 2.86 -18.77 -25.37
CA ALA A 171 1.97 -19.43 -26.33
C ALA A 171 2.40 -19.14 -27.78
N ASN A 172 2.78 -17.89 -28.08
CA ASN A 172 3.29 -17.50 -29.39
C ASN A 172 4.73 -17.98 -29.67
N ILE A 173 5.49 -18.45 -28.67
CA ILE A 173 6.79 -19.08 -28.88
C ILE A 173 6.63 -20.54 -29.29
N THR A 174 5.55 -21.22 -28.87
CA THR A 174 5.27 -22.60 -29.31
C THR A 174 4.90 -22.73 -30.79
N SER A 175 4.63 -21.62 -31.49
CA SER A 175 4.33 -21.57 -32.93
C SER A 175 5.52 -21.21 -33.83
N ARG A 176 6.77 -21.31 -33.34
CA ARG A 176 7.97 -20.99 -34.14
C ARG A 176 8.04 -21.89 -35.41
N PRO A 177 8.34 -21.34 -36.61
CA PRO A 177 8.31 -22.12 -37.85
C PRO A 177 9.37 -23.22 -37.86
N SER A 178 9.05 -24.32 -38.55
CA SER A 178 9.93 -25.46 -38.78
C SER A 178 11.35 -25.02 -39.13
N ARG A 179 12.34 -25.70 -38.52
CA ARG A 179 13.77 -25.58 -38.80
C ARG A 179 13.99 -25.43 -40.32
N PRO A 180 14.80 -24.47 -40.80
CA PRO A 180 15.04 -24.34 -42.24
C PRO A 180 15.60 -25.66 -42.77
N ALA A 181 15.09 -26.08 -43.94
CA ALA A 181 15.45 -27.33 -44.59
C ALA A 181 16.98 -27.45 -44.71
N GLU A 182 17.52 -28.61 -44.35
CA GLU A 182 18.93 -28.92 -44.61
C GLU A 182 19.19 -28.83 -46.11
N VAL A 183 20.15 -27.99 -46.50
CA VAL A 183 20.66 -27.95 -47.87
C VAL A 183 21.47 -29.23 -48.09
N PRO A 184 21.15 -30.07 -49.09
CA PRO A 184 21.90 -31.29 -49.32
C PRO A 184 23.34 -30.97 -49.71
N VAL A 185 24.29 -31.59 -48.99
CA VAL A 185 25.71 -31.55 -49.37
C VAL A 185 25.89 -32.43 -50.62
N PRO A 186 26.49 -31.93 -51.72
CA PRO A 186 26.72 -32.74 -52.91
C PRO A 186 27.71 -33.86 -52.58
N GLN A 187 27.37 -35.10 -52.91
CA GLN A 187 28.33 -36.20 -52.85
C GLN A 187 29.37 -36.03 -53.96
N ALA A 188 30.64 -35.98 -53.56
CA ALA A 188 31.77 -36.00 -54.48
C ALA A 188 31.82 -37.34 -55.23
N ARG A 189 32.08 -37.26 -56.54
CA ARG A 189 32.33 -38.43 -57.39
C ARG A 189 33.68 -39.06 -57.11
#